data_AF-A0A496PNT3-F1
#
_entry.id   AF-A0A496PNT3-F1
#
_cell.length_a   1.000
_cell.length_b   1.000
_cell.length_c   1.000
_cell.angle_alpha   90.00
_cell.angle_beta   90.00
_cell.angle_gamma   90.00
#
_symmetry.space_group_name_H-M   'P 1'
#
loop_
_entity.id
_entity.type
_entity.pdbx_description
1 polymer ?
#
loop_
_entity_poly.entity_id
_entity_poly.type
_entity_poly.pdbx_seq_one_letter_code
_entity_poly.pdbx_strand_id
1 'polypeptide(L)'
;MHPSQKELSQFVEGKLNPQSASRIEKHIEICEFCRDFINDYRLNAKLLAETAAETVPPEAMAHAERLYNQAITGRTIPITTLLERESQASTALAADGDKEFSPSVQNLMTLCSEDPEIVLRVMRDHSQNQDYLQLISDNPLMTANVLVQIPELSLQYVTNSDGKAELDKTFDDSIEKLKWQIKLPDVVYDLEPLVYDPDKTEYAEDVELKTDRDDRIRVTFEGKTEGKQISIEILALDGRDDFGEVIVAITQKSQPQSVAARLQKPVTFDLVDNDSTINIRLFQTQEE
;
A
#
# COMPACT_ATOMS: atom_id res chain seq x y z
N MET A 1 53.32 28.36 5.66
CA MET A 1 52.57 27.19 5.18
C MET A 1 51.59 26.79 6.27
N HIS A 2 50.30 26.72 5.95
CA HIS A 2 49.27 26.31 6.90
C HIS A 2 49.12 24.77 6.88
N PRO A 3 48.82 24.12 8.02
CA PRO A 3 48.41 22.72 8.07
C PRO A 3 47.16 22.49 7.22
N SER A 4 46.96 21.25 6.78
CA SER A 4 45.76 20.92 5.99
C SER A 4 44.51 20.94 6.87
N GLN A 5 43.34 21.26 6.27
CA GLN A 5 42.07 21.29 7.00
C GLN A 5 41.73 19.95 7.67
N LYS A 6 42.12 18.82 7.04
CA LYS A 6 41.93 17.47 7.57
C LYS A 6 42.75 17.19 8.82
N GLU A 7 43.95 17.77 8.92
CA GLU A 7 44.78 17.66 10.12
C GLU A 7 44.21 18.53 11.25
N LEU A 8 43.71 19.73 10.93
CA LEU A 8 43.07 20.61 11.93
C LEU A 8 41.78 19.98 12.50
N SER A 9 40.94 19.33 11.68
CA SER A 9 39.74 18.64 12.18
C SER A 9 40.09 17.43 13.05
N GLN A 10 41.06 16.61 12.62
CA GLN A 10 41.56 15.48 13.42
C GLN A 10 42.19 15.92 14.75
N PHE A 11 42.69 17.16 14.83
CA PHE A 11 43.27 17.72 16.05
C PHE A 11 42.17 18.05 17.05
N VAL A 12 41.05 18.63 16.58
CA VAL A 12 39.89 18.90 17.43
C VAL A 12 39.23 17.60 17.90
N GLU A 13 39.21 16.57 17.05
CA GLU A 13 38.68 15.25 17.41
C GLU A 13 39.61 14.40 18.30
N GLY A 14 40.84 14.87 18.58
CA GLY A 14 41.82 14.15 19.41
C GLY A 14 42.41 12.88 18.76
N LYS A 15 42.27 12.73 17.44
CA LYS A 15 42.70 11.54 16.68
C LYS A 15 44.11 11.64 16.09
N LEU A 16 44.84 12.71 16.39
CA LEU A 16 46.16 12.96 15.84
C LEU A 16 47.29 12.37 16.69
N ASN A 17 48.38 11.98 16.01
CA ASN A 17 49.59 11.51 16.67
C ASN A 17 50.23 12.62 17.53
N PRO A 18 50.83 12.31 18.69
CA PRO A 18 51.34 13.31 19.64
C PRO A 18 52.38 14.28 19.05
N GLN A 19 53.21 13.81 18.11
CA GLN A 19 54.22 14.64 17.44
C GLN A 19 53.59 15.68 16.50
N SER A 20 52.52 15.29 15.78
CA SER A 20 51.79 16.17 14.88
C SER A 20 50.92 17.16 15.66
N ALA A 21 50.34 16.73 16.79
CA ALA A 21 49.59 17.60 17.70
C ALA A 21 50.46 18.75 18.24
N SER A 22 51.67 18.44 18.73
CA SER A 22 52.59 19.47 19.25
C SER A 22 53.07 20.44 18.15
N ARG A 23 53.21 19.97 16.91
CA ARG A 23 53.54 20.84 15.76
C ARG A 23 52.40 21.81 15.43
N ILE A 24 51.15 21.33 15.48
CA ILE A 24 49.95 22.14 15.23
C ILE A 24 49.73 23.13 16.37
N GLU A 25 49.95 22.73 17.62
CA GLU A 25 49.85 23.61 18.80
C GLU A 25 50.81 24.81 18.70
N LYS A 26 52.09 24.56 18.38
CA LYS A 26 53.07 25.63 18.11
C LYS A 26 52.70 26.50 16.90
N HIS A 27 52.00 25.94 15.91
CA HIS A 27 51.55 26.70 14.74
C HIS A 27 50.37 27.62 15.08
N ILE A 28 49.45 27.17 15.92
CA ILE A 28 48.27 27.93 16.37
C ILE A 28 48.68 29.16 17.21
N GLU A 29 49.77 29.06 17.98
CA GLU A 29 50.30 30.20 18.74
C GLU A 29 50.78 31.35 17.84
N ILE A 30 51.21 31.04 16.61
CA ILE A 30 51.80 32.00 15.68
C ILE A 30 50.80 32.43 14.60
N CYS A 31 49.86 31.56 14.24
CA CYS A 31 48.94 31.78 13.12
C CYS A 31 47.51 32.00 13.61
N GLU A 32 47.06 33.26 13.58
CA GLU A 32 45.70 33.67 13.92
C GLU A 32 44.64 32.95 13.06
N PHE A 33 44.89 32.78 11.77
CA PHE A 33 43.98 32.10 10.85
C PHE A 33 43.67 30.65 11.26
N CYS A 34 44.69 29.88 11.65
CA CYS A 34 44.50 28.49 12.09
C CYS A 34 43.85 28.41 13.48
N ARG A 35 44.04 29.44 14.31
CA ARG A 35 43.37 29.56 15.62
C ARG A 35 41.88 29.77 15.46
N ASP A 36 41.50 30.69 14.58
CA ASP A 36 40.10 31.02 14.33
C ASP A 36 39.36 29.83 13.71
N PHE A 37 39.97 29.14 12.74
CA PHE A 37 39.39 27.93 12.15
C PHE A 37 39.08 26.83 13.19
N ILE A 38 39.97 26.62 14.17
CA ILE A 38 39.75 25.63 15.24
C ILE A 38 38.62 26.05 16.18
N ASN A 39 38.54 27.36 16.48
CA ASN A 39 37.48 27.89 17.32
C ASN A 39 36.10 27.75 16.65
N ASP A 40 36.02 28.06 15.36
CA ASP A 40 34.81 27.89 14.55
C ASP A 40 34.40 26.42 14.48
N TYR A 41 35.37 25.52 14.28
CA TYR A 41 35.10 24.08 14.24
C TYR A 41 34.57 23.56 15.59
N ARG A 42 35.13 24.01 16.71
CA ARG A 42 34.64 23.67 18.06
C ARG A 42 33.25 24.22 18.33
N LEU A 43 32.98 25.45 17.88
CA LEU A 43 31.66 26.06 18.01
C LEU A 43 30.60 25.26 17.23
N ASN A 44 30.92 24.90 15.97
CA ASN A 44 30.03 24.10 15.13
C ASN A 44 29.80 22.70 15.70
N ALA A 45 30.83 22.04 16.22
CA ALA A 45 30.69 20.73 16.87
C ALA A 45 29.78 20.80 18.11
N LYS A 46 29.85 21.89 18.87
CA LYS A 46 28.98 22.11 20.03
C LYS A 46 27.52 22.35 19.60
N LEU A 47 27.29 23.17 18.58
CA LEU A 47 25.95 23.42 18.03
C LEU A 47 25.31 22.13 17.50
N LEU A 48 26.08 21.29 16.79
CA LEU A 48 25.60 20.00 16.29
C LEU A 48 25.22 19.05 17.44
N ALA A 49 26.02 19.01 18.51
CA ALA A 49 25.71 18.21 19.69
C ALA A 49 24.45 18.71 20.42
N GLU A 50 24.21 20.02 20.45
CA GLU A 50 23.00 20.63 21.02
C GLU A 50 21.75 20.29 20.17
N THR A 51 21.85 20.32 18.83
CA THR A 51 20.74 19.94 17.93
C THR A 51 20.41 18.45 17.91
N ALA A 52 21.40 17.59 18.16
CA ALA A 52 21.17 16.13 18.21
C ALA A 52 20.38 15.68 19.45
N ALA A 53 20.22 16.56 20.45
CA ALA A 53 19.47 16.29 21.68
C ALA A 53 17.96 16.56 21.56
N GLU A 54 17.50 17.22 20.49
CA GLU A 54 16.07 17.40 20.24
C GLU A 54 15.49 16.12 19.63
N THR A 55 15.02 15.23 20.50
CA THR A 55 14.18 14.11 20.10
C THR A 55 12.92 14.65 19.42
N VAL A 56 12.70 14.25 18.16
CA VAL A 56 11.50 14.61 17.41
C VAL A 56 10.26 14.28 18.26
N PRO A 57 9.34 15.23 18.49
CA PRO A 57 8.15 14.96 19.28
C PRO A 57 7.37 13.77 18.71
N PRO A 58 6.79 12.90 19.56
CA PRO A 58 6.04 11.73 19.10
C PRO A 58 4.85 12.11 18.19
N GLU A 59 4.26 13.29 18.40
CA GLU A 59 3.22 13.83 17.52
C GLU A 59 3.74 14.14 16.11
N ALA A 60 4.97 14.65 15.98
CA ALA A 60 5.60 14.92 14.70
C ALA A 60 6.00 13.63 13.99
N MET A 61 6.42 12.60 14.73
CA MET A 61 6.61 11.25 14.17
C MET A 61 5.30 10.66 13.65
N ALA A 62 4.21 10.72 14.43
CA ALA A 62 2.91 10.24 13.99
C ALA A 62 2.40 11.00 12.75
N HIS A 63 2.72 12.29 12.64
CA HIS A 63 2.37 13.09 11.47
C HIS A 63 3.23 12.73 10.24
N ALA A 64 4.52 12.48 10.44
CA ALA A 64 5.44 12.03 9.39
C ALA A 64 5.09 10.62 8.90
N GLU A 65 4.69 9.72 9.80
CA GLU A 65 4.21 8.38 9.48
C GLU A 65 2.88 8.43 8.72
N ARG A 66 1.97 9.35 9.09
CA ARG A 66 0.75 9.59 8.33
C ARG A 66 1.04 10.11 6.91
N LEU A 67 1.97 11.06 6.78
CA LEU A 67 2.43 11.56 5.47
C LEU A 67 3.15 10.48 4.66
N TYR A 68 3.95 9.65 5.31
CA TYR A 68 4.62 8.50 4.69
C TYR A 68 3.59 7.49 4.18
N ASN A 69 2.61 7.12 5.01
CA ASN A 69 1.52 6.22 4.63
C ASN A 69 0.65 6.78 3.49
N GLN A 70 0.46 8.11 3.44
CA GLN A 70 -0.16 8.79 2.29
C GLN A 70 0.72 8.77 1.03
N ALA A 71 2.03 8.59 1.18
CA ALA A 71 2.98 8.49 0.08
C ALA A 71 3.23 7.04 -0.41
N ILE A 72 2.81 6.01 0.35
CA ILE A 72 2.88 4.59 -0.06
C ILE A 72 1.78 4.31 -1.09
N THR A 73 1.99 4.71 -2.34
CA THR A 73 1.13 4.32 -3.48
C THR A 73 1.81 3.20 -4.26
N GLY A 74 1.06 2.16 -4.62
CA GLY A 74 1.51 1.13 -5.57
C GLY A 74 2.42 0.04 -5.02
N ARG A 75 2.57 -0.08 -3.70
CA ARG A 75 3.42 -1.13 -3.10
C ARG A 75 2.75 -2.50 -3.30
N THR A 76 3.41 -3.36 -4.06
CA THR A 76 3.13 -4.80 -4.04
C THR A 76 3.79 -5.40 -2.80
N ILE A 77 2.98 -6.02 -1.95
CA ILE A 77 3.38 -6.62 -0.69
C ILE A 77 3.43 -8.13 -0.91
N PRO A 78 4.63 -8.73 -0.96
CA PRO A 78 4.74 -10.17 -0.99
C PRO A 78 4.31 -10.73 0.36
N ILE A 79 3.48 -11.77 0.33
CA ILE A 79 3.05 -12.47 1.53
C ILE A 79 3.75 -13.82 1.59
N THR A 80 4.19 -14.19 2.78
CA THR A 80 4.82 -15.50 3.03
C THR A 80 3.89 -16.35 3.88
N THR A 81 3.86 -17.65 3.61
CA THR A 81 3.07 -18.60 4.39
C THR A 81 3.65 -18.73 5.80
N LEU A 82 2.80 -18.49 6.81
CA LEU A 82 3.10 -18.90 8.17
C LEU A 82 2.94 -20.42 8.22
N LEU A 83 4.06 -21.12 8.13
CA LEU A 83 4.13 -22.56 8.36
C LEU A 83 3.79 -22.83 9.81
N GLU A 84 2.59 -23.35 10.06
CA GLU A 84 2.36 -24.42 11.04
C GLU A 84 1.01 -25.07 10.79
N ARG A 85 1.01 -26.06 9.90
CA ARG A 85 0.07 -27.18 9.99
C ARG A 85 0.89 -28.41 10.32
N GLU A 86 1.11 -28.64 11.61
CA GLU A 86 1.08 -30.04 12.06
C GLU A 86 -0.33 -30.50 11.71
N SER A 87 -0.46 -31.27 10.63
CA SER A 87 -1.69 -32.01 10.41
C SER A 87 -1.86 -32.87 11.65
N GLN A 88 -2.79 -32.49 12.53
CA GLN A 88 -3.37 -33.45 13.44
C GLN A 88 -4.09 -34.44 12.52
N ALA A 89 -3.36 -35.48 12.12
CA ALA A 89 -3.95 -36.72 11.71
C ALA A 89 -4.82 -37.12 12.90
N SER A 90 -6.12 -36.85 12.80
CA SER A 90 -7.09 -37.39 13.72
C SER A 90 -7.02 -38.90 13.54
N THR A 91 -6.29 -39.56 14.42
CA THR A 91 -6.33 -41.01 14.55
C THR A 91 -7.71 -41.37 15.08
N ALA A 92 -8.71 -41.36 14.20
CA ALA A 92 -10.05 -41.81 14.52
C ALA A 92 -9.97 -43.32 14.77
N LEU A 93 -10.36 -43.75 15.97
CA LEU A 93 -10.49 -45.17 16.30
C LEU A 93 -11.86 -45.64 15.83
N ALA A 94 -11.98 -46.92 15.50
CA ALA A 94 -13.19 -47.52 14.91
C ALA A 94 -14.48 -47.48 15.77
N ALA A 95 -14.49 -46.74 16.89
CA ALA A 95 -15.61 -46.60 17.82
C ALA A 95 -16.17 -45.16 17.90
N ASP A 96 -15.60 -44.19 17.18
CA ASP A 96 -16.08 -42.81 17.17
C ASP A 96 -17.27 -42.71 16.20
N GLY A 97 -18.48 -42.71 16.76
CA GLY A 97 -19.74 -42.71 16.00
C GLY A 97 -19.89 -41.56 15.00
N ASP A 98 -20.75 -41.79 14.00
CA ASP A 98 -20.92 -40.96 12.81
C ASP A 98 -21.05 -39.44 13.05
N LYS A 99 -20.31 -38.72 12.19
CA LYS A 99 -20.30 -37.28 11.88
C LYS A 99 -19.38 -36.42 12.73
N GLU A 100 -18.15 -36.32 12.22
CA GLU A 100 -17.30 -35.14 12.31
C GLU A 100 -18.16 -33.87 12.21
N PHE A 101 -18.28 -33.13 13.31
CA PHE A 101 -18.68 -31.73 13.27
C PHE A 101 -17.53 -30.99 12.58
N SER A 102 -17.58 -30.86 11.26
CA SER A 102 -16.78 -29.85 10.60
C SER A 102 -17.22 -28.49 11.16
N PRO A 103 -16.29 -27.67 11.69
CA PRO A 103 -16.65 -26.33 12.16
C PRO A 103 -17.29 -25.56 11.01
N SER A 104 -18.29 -24.72 11.30
CA SER A 104 -19.01 -23.97 10.25
C SER A 104 -18.06 -23.12 9.41
N VAL A 105 -16.96 -22.65 10.00
CA VAL A 105 -15.89 -21.92 9.31
C VAL A 105 -14.54 -22.56 9.65
N GLN A 106 -13.73 -22.82 8.63
CA GLN A 106 -12.41 -23.41 8.72
C GLN A 106 -11.35 -22.48 8.13
N ASN A 107 -10.25 -22.22 8.84
CA ASN A 107 -9.09 -21.55 8.24
C ASN A 107 -8.31 -22.55 7.38
N LEU A 108 -8.17 -22.24 6.08
CA LEU A 108 -7.38 -23.04 5.14
C LEU A 108 -5.91 -22.65 5.19
N MET A 109 -5.62 -21.35 5.31
CA MET A 109 -4.27 -20.82 5.31
C MET A 109 -4.20 -19.46 5.99
N THR A 110 -3.02 -19.16 6.55
CA THR A 110 -2.66 -17.82 7.01
C THR A 110 -1.32 -17.43 6.39
N LEU A 111 -1.31 -16.29 5.72
CA LEU A 111 -0.14 -15.67 5.11
C LEU A 111 0.11 -14.35 5.84
N CYS A 112 1.37 -13.98 6.09
CA CYS A 112 1.71 -12.70 6.68
C CYS A 112 2.77 -11.95 5.87
N SER A 113 2.73 -10.62 6.00
CA SER A 113 3.82 -9.73 5.63
C SER A 113 4.23 -8.94 6.86
N GLU A 114 5.54 -8.83 7.10
CA GLU A 114 6.11 -8.10 8.25
C GLU A 114 6.25 -6.60 7.97
N ASP A 115 6.31 -6.20 6.70
CA ASP A 115 6.41 -4.79 6.29
C ASP A 115 5.63 -4.53 4.98
N PRO A 116 4.45 -3.89 5.06
CA PRO A 116 3.70 -3.52 6.27
C PRO A 116 3.06 -4.74 6.96
N GLU A 117 2.74 -4.63 8.24
CA GLU A 117 2.10 -5.69 9.03
C GLU A 117 0.68 -5.98 8.50
N ILE A 118 0.57 -7.02 7.68
CA ILE A 118 -0.69 -7.48 7.08
C ILE A 118 -0.76 -9.00 7.17
N VAL A 119 -1.93 -9.50 7.57
CA VAL A 119 -2.26 -10.92 7.61
C VAL A 119 -3.37 -11.20 6.62
N LEU A 120 -3.12 -12.09 5.65
CA LEU A 120 -4.13 -12.62 4.75
C LEU A 120 -4.54 -14.02 5.22
N ARG A 121 -5.84 -14.21 5.49
CA ARG A 121 -6.41 -15.50 5.83
C ARG A 121 -7.28 -16.00 4.69
N VAL A 122 -7.13 -17.26 4.33
CA VAL A 122 -8.09 -17.96 3.47
C VAL A 122 -8.98 -18.81 4.36
N MET A 123 -10.29 -18.61 4.24
CA MET A 123 -11.30 -19.25 5.08
C MET A 123 -12.29 -20.02 4.19
N ARG A 124 -12.79 -21.14 4.69
CA ARG A 124 -13.86 -21.95 4.09
C ARG A 124 -15.06 -21.94 5.00
N ASP A 125 -16.20 -21.46 4.50
CA ASP A 125 -17.49 -21.57 5.18
C ASP A 125 -18.21 -22.81 4.67
N HIS A 126 -18.34 -23.84 5.52
CA HIS A 126 -19.03 -25.09 5.21
C HIS A 126 -20.56 -24.92 5.21
N SER A 127 -21.08 -23.89 5.87
CA SER A 127 -22.52 -23.61 5.90
C SER A 127 -23.03 -22.97 4.60
N GLN A 128 -22.19 -22.14 3.99
CA GLN A 128 -22.46 -21.48 2.71
C GLN A 128 -21.80 -22.18 1.52
N ASN A 129 -20.91 -23.14 1.79
CA ASN A 129 -20.08 -23.82 0.80
C ASN A 129 -19.30 -22.84 -0.09
N GLN A 130 -18.68 -21.85 0.56
CA GLN A 130 -17.96 -20.75 -0.09
C GLN A 130 -16.61 -20.53 0.60
N ASP A 131 -15.60 -20.23 -0.22
CA ASP A 131 -14.29 -19.80 0.26
C ASP A 131 -14.24 -18.27 0.22
N TYR A 132 -13.58 -17.66 1.20
CA TYR A 132 -13.37 -16.22 1.23
C TYR A 132 -11.98 -15.87 1.76
N LEU A 133 -11.48 -14.73 1.32
CA LEU A 133 -10.25 -14.10 1.80
C LEU A 133 -10.59 -13.07 2.88
N GLN A 134 -9.73 -12.96 3.88
CA GLN A 134 -9.81 -11.92 4.90
C GLN A 134 -8.45 -11.28 5.13
N LEU A 135 -8.33 -9.99 4.82
CA LEU A 135 -7.19 -9.14 5.15
C LEU A 135 -7.37 -8.53 6.54
N ILE A 136 -6.31 -8.60 7.35
CA ILE A 136 -6.25 -8.07 8.70
C ILE A 136 -4.99 -7.21 8.80
N SER A 137 -5.14 -5.96 9.22
CA SER A 137 -4.07 -5.02 9.51
C SER A 137 -4.60 -3.94 10.46
N ASP A 138 -3.71 -3.25 11.15
CA ASP A 138 -4.04 -2.12 12.03
C ASP A 138 -4.54 -0.90 11.25
N ASN A 139 -4.20 -0.80 9.96
CA ASN A 139 -4.62 0.29 9.09
C ASN A 139 -5.76 -0.13 8.15
N PRO A 140 -6.97 0.45 8.29
CA PRO A 140 -8.10 0.18 7.40
C PRO A 140 -7.83 0.44 5.91
N LEU A 141 -6.92 1.37 5.59
CA LEU A 141 -6.53 1.66 4.20
C LEU A 141 -5.79 0.49 3.54
N MET A 142 -5.20 -0.40 4.34
CA MET A 142 -4.46 -1.58 3.88
C MET A 142 -5.33 -2.85 3.83
N THR A 143 -6.58 -2.78 4.28
CA THR A 143 -7.52 -3.91 4.26
C THR A 143 -8.70 -3.66 3.34
N ALA A 144 -9.26 -2.43 3.32
CA ALA A 144 -10.46 -2.11 2.57
C ALA A 144 -10.16 -1.79 1.10
N ASN A 145 -10.87 -2.42 0.16
CA ASN A 145 -10.75 -2.25 -1.30
C ASN A 145 -9.32 -2.33 -1.82
N VAL A 146 -8.62 -3.36 -1.35
CA VAL A 146 -7.26 -3.71 -1.73
C VAL A 146 -7.30 -4.88 -2.70
N LEU A 147 -6.39 -4.88 -3.67
CA LEU A 147 -6.30 -5.93 -4.67
C LEU A 147 -5.44 -7.08 -4.15
N VAL A 148 -5.98 -8.29 -4.17
CA VAL A 148 -5.27 -9.54 -3.89
C VAL A 148 -5.11 -10.31 -5.20
N GLN A 149 -3.88 -10.64 -5.56
CA GLN A 149 -3.54 -11.31 -6.81
C GLN A 149 -2.90 -12.68 -6.55
N ILE A 150 -3.24 -13.64 -7.41
CA ILE A 150 -2.60 -14.94 -7.51
C ILE A 150 -2.00 -15.03 -8.93
N PRO A 151 -0.74 -14.60 -9.12
CA PRO A 151 -0.15 -14.50 -10.46
C PRO A 151 -0.18 -15.82 -11.24
N GLU A 152 0.03 -16.94 -10.55
CA GLU A 152 0.09 -18.29 -11.15
C GLU A 152 -1.23 -18.74 -11.78
N LEU A 153 -2.36 -18.22 -11.29
CA LEU A 153 -3.69 -18.55 -11.80
C LEU A 153 -4.33 -17.38 -12.56
N SER A 154 -3.62 -16.25 -12.67
CA SER A 154 -4.15 -14.98 -13.20
C SER A 154 -5.48 -14.58 -12.53
N LEU A 155 -5.63 -14.89 -11.24
CA LEU A 155 -6.82 -14.54 -10.46
C LEU A 155 -6.56 -13.25 -9.68
N GLN A 156 -7.60 -12.41 -9.63
CA GLN A 156 -7.57 -11.09 -9.03
C GLN A 156 -8.86 -10.92 -8.23
N TYR A 157 -8.72 -10.49 -6.98
CA TYR A 157 -9.82 -10.28 -6.06
C TYR A 157 -9.67 -8.92 -5.40
N VAL A 158 -10.76 -8.19 -5.25
CA VAL A 158 -10.76 -6.92 -4.51
C VAL A 158 -11.52 -7.12 -3.22
N THR A 159 -10.92 -6.71 -2.11
CA THR A 159 -11.59 -6.79 -0.80
C THR A 159 -12.69 -5.74 -0.66
N ASN A 160 -13.67 -6.00 0.18
CA ASN A 160 -14.70 -5.03 0.55
C ASN A 160 -14.21 -4.11 1.68
N SER A 161 -15.10 -3.27 2.20
CA SER A 161 -14.83 -2.37 3.34
C SER A 161 -14.34 -3.08 4.61
N ASP A 162 -14.69 -4.36 4.78
CA ASP A 162 -14.37 -5.17 5.95
C ASP A 162 -13.10 -6.01 5.74
N GLY A 163 -12.39 -5.79 4.63
CA GLY A 163 -11.20 -6.55 4.26
C GLY A 163 -11.51 -7.96 3.76
N LYS A 164 -12.74 -8.28 3.37
CA LYS A 164 -13.13 -9.59 2.85
C LYS A 164 -13.26 -9.60 1.34
N ALA A 165 -12.81 -10.65 0.69
CA ALA A 165 -13.12 -10.90 -0.72
C ALA A 165 -13.71 -12.30 -0.88
N GLU A 166 -14.82 -12.41 -1.58
CA GLU A 166 -15.43 -13.70 -1.90
C GLU A 166 -14.64 -14.37 -3.03
N LEU A 167 -14.46 -15.70 -2.93
CA LEU A 167 -13.76 -16.47 -3.94
C LEU A 167 -14.79 -17.24 -4.78
N ASP A 168 -14.88 -16.90 -6.06
CA ASP A 168 -15.74 -17.61 -7.02
C ASP A 168 -15.30 -19.07 -7.26
N LYS A 169 -14.07 -19.40 -6.88
CA LYS A 169 -13.47 -20.73 -7.06
C LYS A 169 -13.08 -21.29 -5.71
N THR A 170 -13.56 -22.51 -5.44
CA THR A 170 -13.04 -23.31 -4.34
C THR A 170 -11.63 -23.76 -4.67
N PHE A 171 -10.70 -23.54 -3.75
CA PHE A 171 -9.33 -24.00 -3.93
C PHE A 171 -9.17 -25.43 -3.39
N ASP A 172 -8.41 -26.25 -4.12
CA ASP A 172 -7.94 -27.56 -3.65
C ASP A 172 -6.80 -27.39 -2.64
N ASP A 173 -6.36 -28.50 -2.04
CA ASP A 173 -5.28 -28.57 -1.03
C ASP A 173 -3.91 -28.05 -1.50
N SER A 174 -3.78 -27.60 -2.75
CA SER A 174 -2.57 -26.98 -3.30
C SER A 174 -2.47 -25.47 -3.05
N ILE A 175 -3.47 -24.86 -2.41
CA ILE A 175 -3.53 -23.41 -2.20
C ILE A 175 -2.31 -22.84 -1.48
N GLU A 176 -1.71 -23.61 -0.57
CA GLU A 176 -0.52 -23.23 0.23
C GLU A 176 0.74 -22.99 -0.61
N LYS A 177 0.79 -23.54 -1.83
CA LYS A 177 1.95 -23.41 -2.73
C LYS A 177 1.86 -22.21 -3.66
N LEU A 178 0.68 -21.61 -3.77
CA LEU A 178 0.45 -20.48 -4.66
C LEU A 178 1.15 -19.23 -4.11
N LYS A 179 1.70 -18.43 -5.01
CA LYS A 179 2.19 -17.10 -4.64
C LYS A 179 1.05 -16.12 -4.54
N TRP A 180 0.96 -15.44 -3.40
CA TRP A 180 -0.03 -14.41 -3.13
C TRP A 180 0.65 -13.04 -3.09
N GLN A 181 0.01 -12.07 -3.72
CA GLN A 181 0.47 -10.68 -3.74
C GLN A 181 -0.68 -9.78 -3.34
N ILE A 182 -0.43 -8.88 -2.38
CA ILE A 182 -1.35 -7.80 -2.05
C ILE A 182 -0.86 -6.55 -2.74
N LYS A 183 -1.78 -5.81 -3.35
CA LYS A 183 -1.46 -4.56 -4.02
C LYS A 183 -2.38 -3.45 -3.55
N LEU A 184 -1.74 -2.41 -3.01
CA LEU A 184 -2.42 -1.19 -2.60
C LEU A 184 -2.81 -0.35 -3.84
N PRO A 185 -3.90 0.44 -3.76
CA PRO A 185 -4.30 1.31 -4.86
C PRO A 185 -3.22 2.37 -5.14
N ASP A 186 -3.01 2.64 -6.42
CA ASP A 186 -2.11 3.71 -6.88
C ASP A 186 -2.81 5.06 -6.80
N VAL A 187 -4.08 5.09 -7.20
CA VAL A 187 -4.92 6.29 -7.21
C VAL A 187 -6.29 5.95 -6.64
N VAL A 188 -6.83 6.84 -5.82
CA VAL A 188 -8.16 6.73 -5.21
C VAL A 188 -8.95 7.99 -5.57
N TYR A 189 -10.16 7.80 -6.08
CA TYR A 189 -11.11 8.86 -6.34
C TYR A 189 -12.42 8.57 -5.61
N ASP A 190 -12.92 9.59 -4.92
CA ASP A 190 -14.22 9.55 -4.27
C ASP A 190 -15.20 10.39 -5.10
N LEU A 191 -16.25 9.75 -5.59
CA LEU A 191 -17.34 10.41 -6.31
C LEU A 191 -18.54 10.55 -5.40
N GLU A 192 -19.01 11.78 -5.26
CA GLU A 192 -20.30 12.06 -4.63
C GLU A 192 -21.43 11.41 -5.44
N PRO A 193 -22.49 10.92 -4.77
CA PRO A 193 -23.62 10.31 -5.47
C PRO A 193 -24.29 11.36 -6.36
N LEU A 194 -24.50 10.98 -7.62
CA LEU A 194 -25.14 11.87 -8.59
C LEU A 194 -26.62 12.04 -8.25
N VAL A 195 -27.03 13.30 -8.10
CA VAL A 195 -28.44 13.64 -7.92
C VAL A 195 -29.17 13.37 -9.24
N TYR A 196 -30.01 12.33 -9.26
CA TYR A 196 -30.82 11.99 -10.40
C TYR A 196 -31.91 13.04 -10.63
N ASP A 197 -31.92 13.67 -11.80
CA ASP A 197 -33.00 14.54 -12.25
C ASP A 197 -33.92 13.73 -13.20
N PRO A 198 -35.14 13.34 -12.77
CA PRO A 198 -36.05 12.49 -13.55
C PRO A 198 -36.55 13.14 -14.85
N ASP A 199 -36.33 14.44 -15.07
CA ASP A 199 -36.92 15.18 -16.18
C ASP A 199 -36.11 15.14 -17.50
N LYS A 200 -34.88 14.61 -17.54
CA LYS A 200 -34.20 14.29 -18.82
C LYS A 200 -34.08 12.78 -18.99
N THR A 201 -34.50 12.30 -20.16
CA THR A 201 -34.65 10.87 -20.45
C THR A 201 -33.35 10.18 -20.85
N GLU A 202 -32.30 10.94 -21.18
CA GLU A 202 -30.96 10.46 -21.50
C GLU A 202 -29.96 11.47 -20.93
N TYR A 203 -29.14 11.02 -19.99
CA TYR A 203 -28.02 11.80 -19.48
C TYR A 203 -26.74 11.05 -19.79
N ALA A 204 -25.86 11.73 -20.52
CA ALA A 204 -24.44 11.48 -20.51
C ALA A 204 -23.80 12.66 -19.80
N GLU A 205 -23.34 12.44 -18.57
CA GLU A 205 -22.53 13.43 -17.85
C GLU A 205 -21.09 12.95 -17.86
N ASP A 206 -20.22 13.78 -18.44
CA ASP A 206 -18.78 13.56 -18.47
C ASP A 206 -18.14 14.39 -17.35
N VAL A 207 -17.56 13.70 -16.38
CA VAL A 207 -16.81 14.31 -15.29
C VAL A 207 -15.33 13.96 -15.47
N GLU A 208 -14.48 14.97 -15.65
CA GLU A 208 -13.04 14.78 -15.63
C GLU A 208 -12.52 14.98 -14.20
N LEU A 209 -11.99 13.91 -13.62
CA LEU A 209 -11.40 13.93 -12.29
C LEU A 209 -9.88 14.07 -12.42
N LYS A 210 -9.31 14.98 -11.62
CA LYS A 210 -7.89 15.27 -11.61
C LYS A 210 -7.33 15.21 -10.19
N THR A 211 -6.20 14.53 -10.00
CA THR A 211 -5.46 14.50 -8.73
C THR A 211 -4.30 15.51 -8.72
N ASP A 212 -3.69 15.71 -7.54
CA ASP A 212 -2.48 16.53 -7.37
C ASP A 212 -1.26 16.00 -8.14
N ARG A 213 -1.26 14.70 -8.49
CA ARG A 213 -0.19 14.04 -9.26
C ARG A 213 -0.41 14.08 -10.77
N ASP A 214 -1.36 14.92 -11.22
CA ASP A 214 -1.75 15.04 -12.62
C ASP A 214 -2.33 13.73 -13.22
N ASP A 215 -2.85 12.84 -12.36
CA ASP A 215 -3.66 11.70 -12.79
C ASP A 215 -5.01 12.25 -13.28
N ARG A 216 -5.40 11.84 -14.49
CA ARG A 216 -6.64 12.28 -15.12
C ARG A 216 -7.45 11.09 -15.55
N ILE A 217 -8.68 11.01 -15.09
CA ILE A 217 -9.68 10.06 -15.58
C ILE A 217 -10.92 10.81 -16.04
N ARG A 218 -11.53 10.32 -17.11
CA ARG A 218 -12.85 10.73 -17.56
C ARG A 218 -13.85 9.68 -17.11
N VAL A 219 -14.88 10.12 -16.42
CA VAL A 219 -15.98 9.30 -15.95
C VAL A 219 -17.23 9.73 -16.70
N THR A 220 -17.77 8.85 -17.52
CA THR A 220 -18.99 9.06 -18.28
C THR A 220 -20.10 8.24 -17.65
N PHE A 221 -21.18 8.89 -17.25
CA PHE A 221 -22.36 8.22 -16.71
C PHE A 221 -23.41 8.04 -17.80
N GLU A 222 -23.82 6.80 -18.06
CA GLU A 222 -24.88 6.48 -19.02
C GLU A 222 -26.10 5.93 -18.28
N GLY A 223 -27.23 6.63 -18.34
CA GLY A 223 -28.52 6.10 -17.91
C GLY A 223 -29.18 5.27 -19.02
N LYS A 224 -29.28 3.94 -18.85
CA LYS A 224 -30.02 3.05 -19.76
C LYS A 224 -31.35 2.61 -19.12
N THR A 225 -32.31 2.18 -19.93
CA THR A 225 -33.63 1.69 -19.46
C THR A 225 -33.53 0.49 -18.51
N GLU A 226 -32.40 -0.21 -18.51
CA GLU A 226 -32.14 -1.41 -17.69
C GLU A 226 -31.21 -1.14 -16.49
N GLY A 227 -30.74 0.10 -16.28
CA GLY A 227 -29.83 0.44 -15.19
C GLY A 227 -28.92 1.64 -15.51
N LYS A 228 -28.17 2.10 -14.51
CA LYS A 228 -27.12 3.11 -14.70
C LYS A 228 -25.77 2.42 -14.91
N GLN A 229 -25.04 2.85 -15.93
CA GLN A 229 -23.69 2.40 -16.20
C GLN A 229 -22.72 3.55 -15.99
N ILE A 230 -21.54 3.21 -15.49
CA ILE A 230 -20.41 4.12 -15.38
C ILE A 230 -19.30 3.63 -16.31
N SER A 231 -18.84 4.51 -17.18
CA SER A 231 -17.73 4.28 -18.10
C SER A 231 -16.53 5.07 -17.63
N ILE A 232 -15.43 4.40 -17.33
CA ILE A 232 -14.20 5.03 -16.84
C ILE A 232 -13.14 4.94 -17.93
N GLU A 233 -12.68 6.09 -18.43
CA GLU A 233 -11.58 6.22 -19.38
C GLU A 233 -10.38 6.85 -18.67
N ILE A 234 -9.26 6.13 -18.66
CA ILE A 234 -8.02 6.64 -18.05
C ILE A 234 -7.27 7.49 -19.09
N LEU A 235 -7.10 8.77 -18.80
CA LEU A 235 -6.44 9.73 -19.70
C LEU A 235 -4.94 9.86 -19.40
N ALA A 236 -4.58 9.93 -18.12
CA ALA A 236 -3.19 10.02 -17.68
C ALA A 236 -3.01 9.44 -16.27
N LEU A 237 -1.86 8.82 -16.02
CA LEU A 237 -1.43 8.33 -14.69
C LEU A 237 0.00 8.81 -14.43
N ASP A 238 0.24 9.38 -13.25
CA ASP A 238 1.50 9.98 -12.82
C ASP A 238 2.04 10.99 -13.85
N GLY A 239 1.13 11.78 -14.45
CA GLY A 239 1.44 12.72 -15.53
C GLY A 239 1.85 12.09 -16.87
N ARG A 240 1.75 10.76 -17.01
CA ARG A 240 2.06 10.03 -18.26
C ARG A 240 0.79 9.57 -18.95
N ASP A 241 0.80 9.70 -20.27
CA ASP A 241 -0.23 9.21 -21.19
C ASP A 241 0.09 7.81 -21.75
N ASP A 242 1.26 7.26 -21.41
CA ASP A 242 1.68 5.90 -21.73
C ASP A 242 1.86 5.10 -20.44
N PHE A 243 0.85 4.30 -20.11
CA PHE A 243 0.85 3.38 -18.98
C PHE A 243 0.41 1.99 -19.46
N GLY A 244 0.89 0.96 -18.77
CA GLY A 244 0.57 -0.44 -19.05
C GLY A 244 -0.87 -0.81 -18.73
N GLU A 245 -1.11 -2.09 -18.46
CA GLU A 245 -2.43 -2.54 -18.00
C GLU A 245 -2.73 -1.96 -16.60
N VAL A 246 -3.95 -1.47 -16.41
CA VAL A 246 -4.41 -0.87 -15.16
C VAL A 246 -5.71 -1.54 -14.77
N ILE A 247 -5.80 -2.05 -13.55
CA ILE A 247 -7.04 -2.59 -13.03
C ILE A 247 -7.82 -1.42 -12.45
N VAL A 248 -9.02 -1.21 -12.98
CA VAL A 248 -9.99 -0.25 -12.43
C VAL A 248 -10.91 -1.04 -11.52
N ALA A 249 -10.95 -0.68 -10.25
CA ALA A 249 -11.93 -1.21 -9.30
C ALA A 249 -12.90 -0.11 -8.90
N ILE A 250 -14.19 -0.44 -8.93
CA ILE A 250 -15.24 0.39 -8.34
C ILE A 250 -15.78 -0.30 -7.09
N THR A 251 -16.14 0.46 -6.07
CA THR A 251 -16.83 -0.08 -4.89
C THR A 251 -18.06 0.74 -4.57
N GLN A 252 -19.20 0.06 -4.47
CA GLN A 252 -20.48 0.60 -4.04
C GLN A 252 -21.06 -0.27 -2.93
N LYS A 253 -21.49 0.31 -1.80
CA LYS A 253 -22.08 -0.43 -0.66
C LYS A 253 -21.31 -1.71 -0.28
N SER A 254 -19.98 -1.65 -0.28
CA SER A 254 -19.10 -2.79 0.03
C SER A 254 -19.12 -3.95 -0.99
N GLN A 255 -19.67 -3.74 -2.18
CA GLN A 255 -19.56 -4.65 -3.32
C GLN A 255 -18.51 -4.11 -4.29
N PRO A 256 -17.30 -4.67 -4.28
CA PRO A 256 -16.28 -4.29 -5.25
C PRO A 256 -16.54 -4.97 -6.59
N GLN A 257 -16.33 -4.25 -7.68
CA GLN A 257 -16.22 -4.78 -9.03
C GLN A 257 -14.89 -4.32 -9.62
N SER A 258 -14.20 -5.17 -10.37
CA SER A 258 -12.90 -4.81 -10.96
C SER A 258 -12.78 -5.34 -12.38
N VAL A 259 -12.23 -4.51 -13.27
CA VAL A 259 -11.99 -4.86 -14.68
C VAL A 259 -10.63 -4.31 -15.10
N ALA A 260 -9.88 -5.11 -15.87
CA ALA A 260 -8.63 -4.68 -16.47
C ALA A 260 -8.90 -3.69 -17.61
N ALA A 261 -8.26 -2.53 -17.53
CA ALA A 261 -8.31 -1.44 -18.48
C ALA A 261 -7.00 -1.36 -19.26
N ARG A 262 -7.13 -0.92 -20.52
CA ARG A 262 -5.98 -0.56 -21.37
C ARG A 262 -6.16 0.87 -21.84
N LEU A 263 -5.04 1.48 -22.25
CA LEU A 263 -4.98 2.87 -22.70
C LEU A 263 -6.16 3.25 -23.61
N GLN A 264 -6.84 4.35 -23.29
CA GLN A 264 -7.90 4.97 -24.12
C GLN A 264 -9.10 4.06 -24.44
N LYS A 265 -9.30 2.98 -23.68
CA LYS A 265 -10.52 2.18 -23.77
C LYS A 265 -11.36 2.38 -22.52
N PRO A 266 -12.58 2.92 -22.64
CA PRO A 266 -13.45 3.06 -21.49
C PRO A 266 -13.83 1.68 -20.97
N VAL A 267 -13.87 1.57 -19.65
CA VAL A 267 -14.29 0.35 -18.95
C VAL A 267 -15.66 0.60 -18.34
N THR A 268 -16.61 -0.25 -18.66
CA THR A 268 -18.01 -0.10 -18.25
C THR A 268 -18.31 -0.95 -17.03
N PHE A 269 -18.98 -0.37 -16.05
CA PHE A 269 -19.49 -1.07 -14.87
C PHE A 269 -20.99 -0.79 -14.68
N ASP A 270 -21.71 -1.79 -14.21
CA ASP A 270 -23.13 -1.67 -13.86
C ASP A 270 -23.25 -1.24 -12.39
N LEU A 271 -23.92 -0.11 -12.14
CA LEU A 271 -24.11 0.40 -10.79
C LEU A 271 -25.23 -0.38 -10.09
N VAL A 272 -24.95 -0.84 -8.87
CA VAL A 272 -25.90 -1.59 -8.03
C VAL A 272 -26.85 -0.64 -7.29
N ASP A 273 -26.33 0.51 -6.86
CA ASP A 273 -27.13 1.53 -6.19
C ASP A 273 -26.80 2.95 -6.66
N ASN A 274 -27.85 3.71 -6.94
CA ASN A 274 -27.78 5.05 -7.51
C ASN A 274 -27.43 6.13 -6.50
N ASP A 275 -27.78 5.91 -5.23
CA ASP A 275 -27.63 6.92 -4.17
C ASP A 275 -26.38 6.69 -3.33
N SER A 276 -25.60 5.65 -3.65
CA SER A 276 -24.38 5.31 -2.93
C SER A 276 -23.16 6.04 -3.49
N THR A 277 -22.25 6.43 -2.60
CA THR A 277 -20.94 6.96 -2.95
C THR A 277 -20.15 5.93 -3.74
N ILE A 278 -19.54 6.35 -4.85
CA ILE A 278 -18.75 5.49 -5.71
C ILE A 278 -17.28 5.73 -5.39
N ASN A 279 -16.58 4.69 -4.97
CA ASN A 279 -15.13 4.74 -4.77
C ASN A 279 -14.48 4.12 -6.01
N ILE A 280 -13.68 4.89 -6.75
CA ILE A 280 -12.90 4.38 -7.88
C ILE A 280 -11.44 4.25 -7.44
N ARG A 281 -10.84 3.08 -7.69
CA ARG A 281 -9.43 2.81 -7.39
C ARG A 281 -8.73 2.26 -8.62
N LEU A 282 -7.52 2.74 -8.85
CA LEU A 282 -6.69 2.33 -9.98
C LEU A 282 -5.47 1.55 -9.45
N PHE A 283 -5.16 0.44 -10.11
CA PHE A 283 -3.99 -0.40 -9.78
C PHE A 283 -3.18 -0.67 -11.05
N GLN A 284 -2.00 -0.07 -11.19
CA GLN A 284 -1.14 -0.16 -12.36
C GLN A 284 -0.33 -1.46 -12.35
N THR A 285 -0.74 -2.50 -13.07
CA THR A 285 0.03 -3.76 -13.10
C THR A 285 1.38 -3.53 -13.77
N GLN A 286 2.47 -3.85 -13.06
CA GLN A 286 3.78 -3.90 -13.68
C GLN A 286 3.85 -5.17 -14.51
N GLU A 287 3.98 -5.04 -15.83
CA GLU A 287 4.45 -6.15 -16.66
C GLU A 287 5.92 -6.37 -16.29
N GLU A 288 6.23 -7.52 -15.66
CA GLU A 288 7.60 -8.02 -15.49
C GLU A 288 8.19 -8.51 -16.82
#